data_AF-A0A7X3XK12-F1
#
_entry.id   AF-A0A7X3XK12-F1
#
_cell.length_a   1.000
_cell.length_b   1.000
_cell.length_c   1.000
_cell.angle_alpha   90.00
_cell.angle_beta   90.00
_cell.angle_gamma   90.00
#
_symmetry.space_group_name_H-M   'P 1'
#
loop_
_entity.id
_entity.type
_entity.pdbx_description
1 polymer ?
#
loop_
_entity_poly.entity_id
_entity_poly.type
_entity_poly.pdbx_seq_one_letter_code
_entity_poly.pdbx_strand_id
1 'polypeptide(L)' 'MISELHFKMLENANRELSRRFEKLRKARASRDADGIKRAEMEYFQSLQHLYAAVQDAVNDPR' A
#
# COMPACT_ATOMS: atom_id res chain seq x y z
N MET A 1 9.15 -17.55 9.91
CA MET A 1 7.96 -18.15 9.27
C MET A 1 6.74 -17.28 9.55
N ILE A 2 6.40 -16.32 8.69
CA ILE A 2 5.23 -15.46 8.96
C ILE A 2 3.97 -16.36 9.06
N SER A 3 3.06 -16.04 9.98
CA SER A 3 1.83 -16.83 10.15
C SER A 3 0.91 -16.69 8.92
N GLU A 4 0.01 -17.65 8.68
CA GLU A 4 -0.94 -17.58 7.57
C GLU A 4 -1.80 -16.30 7.61
N LEU A 5 -2.16 -15.86 8.81
CA LEU A 5 -2.89 -14.60 9.02
C LEU A 5 -2.05 -13.40 8.55
N HIS A 6 -0.82 -13.28 9.03
CA HIS A 6 0.08 -12.20 8.66
C HIS A 6 0.42 -12.23 7.17
N PHE A 7 0.58 -13.42 6.57
CA PHE A 7 0.78 -13.57 5.14
C PHE A 7 -0.39 -13.00 4.32
N LYS A 8 -1.64 -13.32 4.69
CA LYS A 8 -2.83 -12.77 4.02
C LYS A 8 -2.98 -11.26 4.19
N MET A 9 -2.65 -10.73 5.38
CA MET A 9 -2.66 -9.28 5.61
C MET A 9 -1.64 -8.57 4.72
N LEU A 10 -0.41 -9.09 4.65
CA LEU A 10 0.65 -8.58 3.78
C LEU A 10 0.28 -8.67 2.30
N GLU A 11 -0.33 -9.78 1.88
CA GLU A 11 -0.80 -9.94 0.50
C GLU A 11 -1.84 -8.85 0.13
N ASN A 12 -2.83 -8.64 1.00
CA ASN A 12 -3.86 -7.63 0.78
C ASN A 12 -3.29 -6.21 0.72
N ALA A 13 -2.41 -5.87 1.67
CA ALA A 13 -1.76 -4.56 1.69
C ALA A 13 -0.89 -4.32 0.43
N ASN A 14 -0.15 -5.33 -0.01
CA ASN A 14 0.64 -5.27 -1.26
C ASN A 14 -0.24 -5.08 -2.50
N ARG A 15 -1.36 -5.80 -2.59
CA ARG A 15 -2.33 -5.64 -3.70
C ARG A 15 -2.94 -4.24 -3.71
N GLU A 16 -3.28 -3.68 -2.55
CA GLU A 16 -3.77 -2.31 -2.46
C GLU A 16 -2.70 -1.31 -2.92
N LEU A 17 -1.48 -1.40 -2.37
CA LEU A 17 -0.37 -0.52 -2.73
C LEU A 17 -0.12 -0.51 -4.25
N SER A 18 -0.12 -1.71 -4.86
CA SER A 18 0.07 -1.86 -6.31
C SER A 18 -1.04 -1.15 -7.11
N ARG A 19 -2.30 -1.26 -6.68
CA ARG A 19 -3.43 -0.57 -7.32
C ARG A 19 -3.32 0.96 -7.18
N ARG A 20 -2.91 1.45 -6.01
CA ARG A 20 -2.70 2.90 -5.79
C ARG A 20 -1.55 3.44 -6.61
N PHE A 21 -0.46 2.69 -6.73
CA PHE A 21 0.68 3.06 -7.56
C PHE A 21 0.27 3.18 -9.04
N GLU A 22 -0.50 2.22 -9.56
CA GLU A 22 -1.02 2.30 -10.92
C GLU A 22 -1.95 3.50 -11.13
N LYS A 23 -2.79 3.83 -10.14
CA LYS A 23 -3.63 5.04 -10.17
C LYS A 23 -2.77 6.31 -10.24
N LEU A 24 -1.73 6.40 -9.42
CA LEU A 24 -0.78 7.53 -9.43
C LEU A 24 -0.06 7.63 -10.78
N ARG A 25 0.39 6.51 -11.35
CA ARG A 25 1.04 6.46 -12.67
C ARG A 25 0.14 7.03 -13.75
N LYS A 26 -1.15 6.66 -13.75
CA LYS A 26 -2.16 7.20 -14.68
C LYS A 26 -2.42 8.69 -14.46
N ALA A 27 -2.56 9.15 -13.22
CA ALA A 27 -2.75 10.58 -12.90
C ALA A 27 -1.55 11.43 -13.36
N ARG A 28 -0.32 10.93 -13.18
CA ARG A 28 0.89 11.62 -13.69
C ARG A 28 0.92 11.70 -15.20
N ALA A 29 0.46 10.64 -15.89
CA ALA A 29 0.36 10.65 -17.35
C ALA A 29 -0.70 11.64 -17.87
N SER A 30 -1.80 11.85 -17.13
CA SER A 30 -2.86 12.80 -17.53
C SER A 30 -2.53 14.27 -17.24
N ARG A 31 -1.42 14.56 -16.52
CA ARG A 31 -1.01 15.93 -16.10
C ARG A 31 -2.07 16.70 -15.29
N ASP A 32 -3.00 15.99 -14.67
CA ASP A 32 -4.02 16.56 -13.78
C ASP A 32 -3.40 16.82 -12.40
N ALA A 33 -3.07 18.06 -12.09
CA ALA A 33 -2.38 18.44 -10.85
C ALA A 33 -3.16 18.03 -9.59
N ASP A 34 -4.48 18.22 -9.57
CA ASP A 34 -5.33 17.86 -8.44
C ASP A 34 -5.50 16.34 -8.34
N GLY A 35 -5.65 15.66 -9.48
CA GLY A 35 -5.68 14.21 -9.57
C GLY A 35 -4.38 13.56 -9.10
N ILE A 36 -3.22 14.15 -9.44
CA ILE A 36 -1.89 13.70 -8.99
C ILE A 36 -1.80 13.83 -7.47
N LYS A 37 -2.10 15.00 -6.91
CA LYS A 37 -2.01 15.22 -5.45
C LYS A 37 -2.89 14.24 -4.68
N ARG A 38 -4.11 13.99 -5.15
CA ARG A 38 -5.01 13.00 -4.56
C ARG A 38 -4.44 11.58 -4.65
N ALA A 39 -3.93 11.18 -5.82
CA ALA A 39 -3.36 9.86 -6.01
C ALA A 39 -2.06 9.65 -5.21
N GLU A 40 -1.26 10.69 -5.00
CA GLU A 40 -0.08 10.66 -4.13
C GLU A 40 -0.47 10.40 -2.67
N MET A 41 -1.47 11.13 -2.14
CA MET A 41 -1.96 10.89 -0.79
C MET A 41 -2.49 9.48 -0.60
N GLU A 42 -3.28 8.96 -1.55
CA GLU A 42 -3.79 7.59 -1.50
C GLU A 42 -2.65 6.55 -1.54
N TYR A 43 -1.62 6.80 -2.36
CA TYR A 43 -0.44 5.93 -2.43
C TYR A 43 0.34 5.95 -1.10
N PHE A 44 0.59 7.12 -0.52
CA PHE A 44 1.28 7.23 0.77
C PHE A 44 0.50 6.56 1.90
N GLN A 45 -0.83 6.70 1.93
CA GLN A 45 -1.66 6.00 2.91
C GLN A 45 -1.53 4.47 2.78
N SER A 46 -1.54 3.95 1.54
CA SER A 46 -1.36 2.50 1.32
C SER A 46 0.05 2.01 1.70
N LEU A 47 1.09 2.85 1.53
CA LEU A 47 2.45 2.54 2.02
C LEU A 47 2.49 2.44 3.55
N GLN A 48 1.84 3.36 4.25
CA GLN A 48 1.76 3.34 5.70
C GLN A 48 1.02 2.09 6.21
N HIS A 49 -0.05 1.68 5.54
CA HIS A 49 -0.77 0.44 5.87
C HIS A 49 0.09 -0.80 5.66
N LEU A 50 0.84 -0.89 4.54
CA LEU A 50 1.78 -1.99 4.31
C LEU A 50 2.87 -2.03 5.40
N TYR A 51 3.43 -0.86 5.74
CA TYR A 51 4.44 -0.77 6.78
C TYR A 51 3.92 -1.27 8.13
N ALA A 52 2.71 -0.87 8.53
CA ALA A 52 2.09 -1.37 9.76
C ALA A 52 1.90 -2.90 9.71
N ALA A 53 1.38 -3.46 8.60
CA ALA A 53 1.22 -4.90 8.45
C ALA A 53 2.56 -5.67 8.52
N VAL A 54 3.65 -5.08 8.00
CA VAL A 54 5.01 -5.64 8.15
C VAL A 54 5.46 -5.61 9.60
N GLN A 55 5.25 -4.49 10.31
CA GLN A 55 5.60 -4.39 11.72
C GLN A 55 4.84 -5.42 12.57
N ASP A 56 3.53 -5.57 12.35
CA ASP A 56 2.72 -6.57 13.04
C ASP A 56 3.24 -7.99 12.80
N ALA A 57 3.54 -8.32 11.53
CA ALA A 57 4.06 -9.64 11.16
C ALA A 57 5.46 -9.94 11.74
N VAL A 58 6.29 -8.91 11.94
CA VAL A 58 7.64 -9.03 12.52
C VAL A 58 7.58 -9.15 14.04
N ASN A 59 6.65 -8.43 14.68
CA ASN A 59 6.52 -8.37 16.13
C ASN A 59 5.68 -9.51 16.71
N ASP A 60 5.03 -10.33 15.89
CA ASP A 60 4.33 -11.55 16.30
C ASP A 60 5.31 -12.52 16.99
N PRO A 61 5.21 -12.73 18.32
CA PRO A 61 6.19 -13.50 19.09
C PRO A 61 6.30 -14.98 18.68
N ARG A 62 5.25 -15.53 18.06
CA ARG A 62 4.99 -16.98 17.92
C ARG A 62 4.93 -17.78 19.22
#